data_AF-A0A7X4XXQ0-F1
#
_entry.id   AF-A0A7X4XXQ0-F1
#
_cell.length_a   1.000
_cell.length_b   1.000
_cell.length_c   1.000
_cell.angle_alpha   90.00
_cell.angle_beta   90.00
_cell.angle_gamma   90.00
#
_symmetry.space_group_name_H-M   'P 1'
#
loop_
_entity.id
_entity.type
_entity.pdbx_description
1 polymer ?
#
loop_
_entity_poly.entity_id
_entity_poly.type
_entity_poly.pdbx_seq_one_letter_code
_entity_poly.pdbx_strand_id
1 'polypeptide(L)'
;MKVNGFMSEMQAMQMEASNASRPATGAKVSADFGAALQDAIQTVNGLQNTSSEMTSRFDQGDRSISLSDVMIARNKSSVAFEATVQVRNKLVEAYKELMNMPV
;
A
#
# COMPACT_ATOMS: atom_id res chain seq x y z
N MET A 1 26.08 23.72 -46.92
CA MET A 1 26.34 23.78 -45.46
C MET A 1 25.01 23.73 -44.68
N LYS A 2 24.28 22.61 -44.67
CA LYS A 2 23.03 22.46 -43.87
C LYS A 2 22.94 21.13 -43.10
N VAL A 3 23.97 20.29 -43.15
CA VAL A 3 23.95 18.95 -42.54
C VAL A 3 24.42 18.96 -41.07
N ASN A 4 25.17 20.00 -40.67
CA ASN A 4 25.76 20.08 -39.33
C ASN A 4 24.78 20.51 -38.21
N GLY A 5 23.63 21.12 -38.53
CA GLY A 5 22.65 21.58 -37.51
C GLY A 5 21.75 20.46 -36.98
N PHE A 6 21.45 19.46 -37.81
CA PHE A 6 20.59 18.34 -37.42
C PHE A 6 21.26 17.43 -36.37
N MET A 7 22.59 17.27 -36.45
CA MET A 7 23.36 16.52 -35.46
C MET A 7 23.40 17.25 -34.11
N SER A 8 23.49 18.58 -34.08
CA SER A 8 23.47 19.33 -32.80
C SER A 8 22.09 19.32 -32.14
N GLU A 9 21.02 19.30 -32.95
CA GLU A 9 19.65 19.26 -32.45
C GLU A 9 19.27 17.87 -31.92
N MET A 10 19.76 16.80 -32.56
CA MET A 10 19.64 15.44 -32.04
C MET A 10 20.43 15.23 -30.75
N GLN A 11 21.60 15.87 -30.63
CA GLN A 11 22.44 15.81 -29.43
C GLN A 11 21.85 16.62 -28.27
N ALA A 12 21.22 17.77 -28.55
CA ALA A 12 20.46 18.53 -27.56
C ALA A 12 19.23 17.75 -27.07
N MET A 13 18.50 17.08 -27.97
CA MET A 13 17.36 16.24 -27.62
C MET A 13 17.77 15.00 -26.80
N GLN A 14 18.95 14.42 -27.06
CA GLN A 14 19.51 13.35 -26.22
C GLN A 14 19.93 13.84 -24.83
N MET A 15 20.50 15.04 -24.72
CA MET A 15 20.84 15.64 -23.42
C MET A 15 19.58 15.96 -22.61
N GLU A 16 18.52 16.45 -23.25
CA GLU A 16 17.23 16.71 -22.60
C GLU A 16 16.52 15.40 -22.17
N ALA A 17 16.64 14.34 -22.96
CA ALA A 17 16.17 13.00 -22.58
C ALA A 17 17.00 12.37 -21.45
N SER A 18 18.31 12.63 -21.39
CA SER A 18 19.18 12.14 -20.31
C SER A 18 19.05 12.93 -19.00
N ASN A 19 18.65 14.20 -19.09
CA ASN A 19 18.49 15.12 -17.96
C ASN A 19 17.04 15.23 -17.48
N ALA A 20 16.11 14.55 -18.15
CA ALA A 20 14.84 14.14 -17.56
C ALA A 20 15.14 13.11 -16.47
N SER A 21 15.67 13.59 -15.35
CA SER A 21 15.76 12.87 -14.10
C SER A 21 14.40 12.24 -13.85
N ARG A 22 14.27 10.94 -14.15
CA ARG A 22 13.09 10.14 -13.79
C ARG A 22 12.82 10.49 -12.34
N PRO A 23 11.67 11.10 -12.01
CA PRO A 23 11.44 11.51 -10.65
C PRO A 23 11.62 10.27 -9.78
N ALA A 24 12.38 10.40 -8.69
CA ALA A 24 12.57 9.34 -7.69
C ALA A 24 11.27 9.06 -6.91
N THR A 25 10.11 9.20 -7.56
CA THR A 25 8.77 8.94 -7.05
C THR A 25 8.63 7.49 -6.65
N GLY A 26 9.25 6.55 -7.37
CA GLY A 26 9.19 5.13 -7.02
C GLY A 26 9.67 4.82 -5.60
N ALA A 27 10.76 5.44 -5.16
CA ALA A 27 11.32 5.19 -3.82
C ALA A 27 10.48 5.83 -2.69
N LYS A 28 9.98 7.06 -2.90
CA LYS A 28 9.11 7.74 -1.94
C LYS A 28 7.75 7.04 -1.79
N VAL A 29 7.13 6.67 -2.91
CA VAL A 29 5.85 5.93 -2.92
C VAL A 29 6.01 4.56 -2.24
N SER A 30 7.16 3.88 -2.43
CA SER A 30 7.43 2.61 -1.75
C SER A 30 7.53 2.74 -0.23
N ALA A 31 8.15 3.83 0.27
CA ALA A 31 8.31 4.06 1.71
C ALA A 31 6.99 4.42 2.39
N ASP A 32 6.22 5.36 1.82
CA ASP A 32 4.90 5.75 2.34
C ASP A 32 3.93 4.56 2.32
N PHE A 33 4.04 3.69 1.31
CA PHE A 33 3.26 2.47 1.22
C PHE A 33 3.68 1.39 2.24
N GLY A 34 4.98 1.21 2.47
CA GLY A 34 5.46 0.30 3.52
C GLY A 34 4.94 0.69 4.90
N ALA A 35 4.87 1.99 5.17
CA ALA A 35 4.23 2.53 6.37
C ALA A 35 2.72 2.22 6.41
N ALA A 36 2.00 2.41 5.31
CA ALA A 36 0.57 2.10 5.24
C ALA A 36 0.26 0.60 5.41
N LEU A 37 1.09 -0.30 4.87
CA LEU A 37 0.93 -1.74 5.06
C LEU A 37 1.23 -2.14 6.51
N GLN A 38 2.28 -1.58 7.11
CA GLN A 38 2.63 -1.81 8.51
C GLN A 38 1.48 -1.37 9.43
N ASP A 39 0.88 -0.21 9.16
CA ASP A 39 -0.27 0.32 9.90
C ASP A 39 -1.52 -0.55 9.71
N ALA A 40 -1.79 -1.02 8.49
CA ALA A 40 -2.90 -1.92 8.20
C ALA A 40 -2.76 -3.25 8.98
N ILE A 41 -1.57 -3.86 8.98
CA ILE A 41 -1.30 -5.09 9.73
C ILE A 41 -1.48 -4.87 11.24
N GLN A 42 -0.97 -3.77 11.78
CA GLN A 42 -1.15 -3.43 13.20
C GLN A 42 -2.63 -3.23 13.53
N THR A 43 -3.37 -2.53 12.67
CA THR A 43 -4.80 -2.29 12.81
C THR A 43 -5.59 -3.60 12.85
N VAL A 44 -5.34 -4.51 11.91
CA VAL A 44 -5.99 -5.83 11.89
C VAL A 44 -5.67 -6.63 13.14
N ASN A 45 -4.41 -6.64 13.59
CA ASN A 45 -4.03 -7.32 14.82
C ASN A 45 -4.77 -6.76 16.04
N GLY A 46 -4.86 -5.43 16.15
CA GLY A 46 -5.60 -4.76 17.22
C GLY A 46 -7.09 -5.11 17.20
N LEU A 47 -7.72 -5.11 16.02
CA LEU A 47 -9.13 -5.48 15.86
C LEU A 47 -9.38 -6.95 16.18
N GLN A 48 -8.48 -7.85 15.79
CA GLN A 48 -8.53 -9.27 16.11
C GLN A 48 -8.49 -9.49 17.63
N ASN A 49 -7.52 -8.88 18.33
CA ASN A 49 -7.38 -8.96 19.78
C ASN A 49 -8.62 -8.42 20.48
N THR A 50 -9.11 -7.26 20.04
CA THR A 50 -10.31 -6.61 20.58
C THR A 50 -11.55 -7.49 20.42
N SER A 51 -11.73 -8.11 19.25
CA SER A 51 -12.84 -9.05 19.00
C SER A 51 -12.73 -10.30 19.87
N SER A 52 -11.52 -10.85 20.05
CA SER A 52 -11.29 -12.01 20.91
C SER A 52 -11.56 -11.70 22.38
N GLU A 53 -11.13 -10.52 22.85
CA GLU A 53 -11.37 -10.09 24.23
C GLU A 53 -12.85 -9.84 24.50
N MET A 54 -13.56 -9.17 23.58
CA MET A 54 -15.01 -8.99 23.73
C MET A 54 -15.76 -10.32 23.73
N THR A 55 -15.38 -11.26 22.86
CA THR A 55 -15.95 -12.62 22.87
C THR A 55 -15.72 -13.29 24.23
N SER A 56 -14.49 -13.26 24.75
CA SER A 56 -14.16 -13.89 26.02
C SER A 56 -14.92 -13.27 27.20
N ARG A 57 -15.02 -11.94 27.26
CA ARG A 57 -15.78 -11.24 28.30
C ARG A 57 -17.27 -11.53 28.23
N PHE A 58 -17.82 -11.59 27.01
CA PHE A 58 -19.20 -11.99 26.79
C PHE A 58 -19.46 -13.43 27.27
N ASP A 59 -18.58 -14.38 26.91
CA ASP A 59 -18.68 -15.78 27.34
C ASP A 59 -18.56 -15.94 28.88
N GLN A 60 -17.81 -15.05 29.53
CA GLN A 60 -17.71 -14.95 30.99
C GLN A 60 -18.96 -14.33 31.65
N GLY A 61 -19.95 -13.90 30.88
CA GLY A 61 -21.20 -13.32 31.39
C GLY A 61 -21.12 -11.85 31.75
N ASP A 62 -20.14 -11.11 31.22
CA ASP A 62 -20.03 -9.66 31.41
C ASP A 62 -21.24 -8.94 30.79
N ARG A 63 -22.10 -8.38 31.66
CA ARG A 63 -23.33 -7.69 31.25
C ARG A 63 -23.08 -6.34 30.56
N SER A 64 -21.85 -5.83 30.59
CA SER A 64 -21.49 -4.59 29.90
C SER A 64 -21.24 -4.78 28.40
N ILE A 65 -21.10 -6.03 27.94
CA ILE A 65 -20.88 -6.36 26.53
C ILE A 65 -22.12 -7.07 25.99
N SER A 66 -22.68 -6.54 24.91
CA SER A 66 -23.77 -7.18 24.20
C SER A 66 -23.26 -8.13 23.12
N LEU A 67 -24.08 -9.11 22.74
CA LEU A 67 -23.79 -9.97 21.58
C LEU A 67 -23.59 -9.13 20.30
N SER A 68 -24.34 -8.02 20.15
CA SER A 68 -24.16 -7.09 19.04
C SER A 68 -22.78 -6.45 19.02
N ASP A 69 -22.20 -6.11 20.17
CA ASP A 69 -20.85 -5.53 20.24
C ASP A 69 -19.79 -6.52 19.75
N VAL A 70 -19.90 -7.78 20.19
CA VAL A 70 -19.02 -8.88 19.75
C VAL A 70 -19.13 -9.08 18.23
N MET A 71 -20.36 -9.08 17.70
CA MET A 71 -20.61 -9.26 16.27
C MET A 71 -20.08 -8.08 15.45
N ILE A 72 -20.25 -6.83 15.93
CA ILE A 72 -19.69 -5.64 15.29
C ILE A 72 -18.17 -5.70 15.31
N ALA A 73 -17.55 -6.07 16.43
CA ALA A 73 -16.10 -6.21 16.55
C ALA A 73 -15.55 -7.22 15.55
N ARG A 74 -16.21 -8.38 15.45
CA ARG A 74 -15.85 -9.43 14.50
C ARG A 74 -15.97 -8.96 13.06
N ASN A 75 -17.07 -8.28 12.72
CA ASN A 75 -17.27 -7.72 11.38
C ASN A 75 -16.22 -6.67 11.04
N LYS A 76 -15.88 -5.77 11.98
CA LYS A 76 -14.80 -4.78 11.79
C LYS A 76 -13.47 -5.46 11.50
N SER A 77 -13.11 -6.49 12.28
CA SER A 77 -11.88 -7.26 12.05
C SER A 77 -11.86 -7.92 10.66
N SER A 78 -13.00 -8.48 10.22
CA SER A 78 -13.12 -9.12 8.90
C SER A 78 -12.92 -8.13 7.76
N VAL A 79 -13.61 -6.98 7.81
CA VAL A 79 -13.52 -5.94 6.76
C VAL A 79 -12.11 -5.34 6.71
N ALA A 80 -11.50 -5.07 7.87
CA ALA A 80 -10.13 -4.56 7.93
C ALA A 80 -9.10 -5.55 7.38
N PHE A 81 -9.28 -6.85 7.65
CA PHE A 81 -8.44 -7.90 7.09
C PHE A 81 -8.55 -7.95 5.56
N GLU A 82 -9.78 -7.89 5.02
CA GLU A 82 -10.01 -7.88 3.58
C GLU A 82 -9.36 -6.66 2.92
N ALA A 83 -9.49 -5.48 3.52
CA ALA A 83 -8.79 -4.28 3.06
C ALA A 83 -7.27 -4.47 3.03
N THR A 84 -6.69 -5.10 4.06
CA THR A 84 -5.25 -5.38 4.14
C THR A 84 -4.80 -6.33 3.02
N VAL A 85 -5.63 -7.32 2.68
CA VAL A 85 -5.36 -8.23 1.54
C VAL A 85 -5.33 -7.45 0.21
N GLN A 86 -6.24 -6.48 0.03
CA GLN A 86 -6.23 -5.63 -1.17
C GLN A 86 -4.96 -4.79 -1.27
N VAL A 87 -4.52 -4.20 -0.17
CA VAL A 87 -3.24 -3.47 -0.08
C VAL A 87 -2.08 -4.39 -0.48
N ARG A 88 -2.00 -5.59 0.11
CA ARG A 88 -0.99 -6.60 -0.25
C ARG A 88 -1.00 -6.95 -1.74
N ASN A 89 -2.19 -7.15 -2.33
CA ASN A 89 -2.29 -7.50 -3.75
C ASN A 89 -1.80 -6.35 -4.64
N LYS A 90 -2.16 -5.09 -4.32
CA LYS A 90 -1.65 -3.92 -5.03
C LYS A 90 -0.13 -3.75 -4.92
N LEU A 91 0.49 -4.14 -3.80
CA LEU A 91 1.95 -4.17 -3.69
C LEU A 91 2.58 -5.13 -4.70
N VAL A 92 2.05 -6.35 -4.77
CA VAL A 92 2.57 -7.38 -5.68
C VAL A 92 2.44 -6.92 -7.14
N GLU A 93 1.33 -6.25 -7.48
CA GLU A 93 1.13 -5.64 -8.80
C GLU A 93 2.13 -4.52 -9.06
N ALA A 94 2.29 -3.56 -8.15
CA ALA A 94 3.22 -2.44 -8.32
C ALA A 94 4.68 -2.89 -8.44
N TYR A 95 5.08 -3.92 -7.67
CA TYR A 95 6.41 -4.53 -7.82
C TYR A 95 6.59 -5.18 -9.20
N LYS A 96 5.57 -5.92 -9.67
CA LYS A 96 5.58 -6.50 -11.03
C LYS A 96 5.63 -5.42 -12.12
N GLU A 97 4.92 -4.32 -11.94
CA GLU A 97 4.91 -3.19 -12.88
C GLU A 97 6.29 -2.51 -12.96
N LEU A 98 6.94 -2.27 -11.81
CA LEU A 98 8.31 -1.74 -11.77
C LEU A 98 9.31 -2.66 -12.49
N MET A 99 9.14 -3.98 -12.34
CA MET A 99 10.01 -4.99 -12.95
C MET A 99 9.79 -5.12 -14.48
N ASN A 100 8.56 -4.85 -14.93
CA ASN A 100 8.16 -4.90 -16.34
C ASN A 100 8.30 -3.56 -17.07
N MET A 101 8.64 -2.47 -16.36
CA MET A 101 8.98 -1.21 -17.00
C MET A 101 10.26 -1.40 -17.84
N PRO A 102 10.22 -1.19 -19.17
CA PRO A 102 11.43 -1.17 -19.96
C PRO A 102 12.32 -0.03 -19.46
N VAL A 103 13.60 -0.35 -19.21
CA VAL A 103 14.65 0.66 -18.98
C VAL A 103 14.93 1.45 -20.25
#